data_AF-A0A7R9G7F1-F1
#
_entry.id   AF-A0A7R9G7F1-F1
#
_cell.length_a   1.000
_cell.length_b   1.000
_cell.length_c   1.000
_cell.angle_alpha   90.00
_cell.angle_beta   90.00
_cell.angle_gamma   90.00
#
_symmetry.space_group_name_H-M   'P 1'
#
loop_
_entity.id
_entity.type
_entity.pdbx_description
1 polymer ?
#
loop_
_entity_poly.entity_id
_entity_poly.type
_entity_poly.pdbx_seq_one_letter_code
_entity_poly.pdbx_strand_id
1 'polypeptide(L)'
;FQEKKVNVSELVEFIQRLVKCTTVGEGSDVAPLFSRSESKGGSETSSNSAVPAVTFSFVTDEKMNVTQRRRAENQIMPHLGPTLQRLSNKVRVEVLVVNVEAAIIKTLASHLELNQDTTVFKKSVGTIIERHPRNKKYLSKVCEEIQDLVSQKLPPSVLLYSRVDNTHKLLL
;
A
#
# COMPACT_ATOMS: atom_id res chain seq x y z
N PHE A 1 -25.01 -20.89 10.50
CA PHE A 1 -24.88 -19.44 10.27
C PHE A 1 -26.27 -18.83 10.31
N GLN A 2 -26.57 -18.01 11.32
CA GLN A 2 -27.83 -17.25 11.37
C GLN A 2 -27.54 -15.83 10.88
N GLU A 3 -28.12 -15.48 9.74
CA GLU A 3 -28.13 -14.09 9.27
C GLU A 3 -29.13 -13.31 10.12
N LYS A 4 -28.63 -12.32 10.88
CA LYS A 4 -29.45 -11.41 11.66
C LYS A 4 -29.93 -10.30 10.73
N LYS A 5 -31.22 -10.30 10.37
CA LYS A 5 -31.86 -9.18 9.64
C LYS A 5 -31.82 -7.93 10.51
N VAL A 6 -30.98 -6.98 10.15
CA VAL A 6 -30.93 -5.66 10.79
C VAL A 6 -32.10 -4.83 10.28
N ASN A 7 -32.84 -4.21 11.20
CA ASN A 7 -34.03 -3.43 10.88
C ASN A 7 -33.61 -2.11 10.21
N VAL A 8 -34.19 -1.80 9.04
CA VAL A 8 -33.87 -0.60 8.26
C VAL A 8 -34.14 0.67 9.07
N SER A 9 -35.13 0.67 9.97
CA SER A 9 -35.42 1.80 10.86
C SER A 9 -34.27 2.09 11.84
N GLU A 10 -33.60 1.06 12.36
CA GLU A 10 -32.44 1.23 13.25
C GLU A 10 -31.25 1.82 12.49
N LEU A 11 -31.08 1.40 11.23
CA LEU A 11 -30.01 1.91 10.38
C LEU A 11 -30.25 3.39 10.02
N VAL A 12 -31.49 3.77 9.71
CA VAL A 12 -31.86 5.16 9.38
C VAL A 12 -31.71 6.06 10.60
N GLU A 13 -32.13 5.61 11.79
CA GLU A 13 -31.88 6.35 13.03
C GLU A 13 -30.39 6.55 13.29
N PHE A 14 -29.58 5.51 13.10
CA PHE A 14 -28.14 5.57 13.32
C PHE A 14 -27.47 6.60 12.39
N ILE A 15 -27.85 6.61 11.11
CA ILE A 15 -27.34 7.57 10.13
C ILE A 15 -27.84 8.99 10.44
N GLN A 16 -29.10 9.16 10.83
CA GLN A 16 -29.63 10.47 11.24
C GLN A 16 -28.95 11.00 12.50
N ARG A 17 -28.58 10.12 13.46
CA ARG A 17 -27.78 10.48 14.64
C ARG A 17 -26.39 10.96 14.25
N LEU A 18 -25.74 10.30 13.29
CA LEU A 18 -24.44 10.72 12.77
C LEU A 18 -24.49 12.09 12.09
N VAL A 19 -25.55 12.39 11.33
CA VAL A 19 -25.70 13.66 10.59
C VAL A 19 -26.07 14.82 11.52
N LYS A 20 -26.87 14.58 12.59
CA LYS A 20 -27.22 15.64 13.56
C LYS A 20 -26.02 16.17 14.35
N CYS A 21 -24.94 15.41 14.51
CA CYS A 21 -23.72 15.88 15.17
C CYS A 21 -22.86 16.82 14.30
N THR A 22 -23.13 16.96 12.99
CA THR A 22 -22.33 17.82 12.10
C THR A 22 -22.80 19.26 11.99
N THR A 23 -23.93 19.63 12.63
CA THR A 23 -24.47 20.99 12.55
C THR A 23 -25.19 21.34 13.85
N VAL A 24 -24.50 21.86 14.87
CA VAL A 24 -24.72 23.18 15.51
C VAL A 24 -23.61 23.38 16.54
N GLY A 25 -23.01 24.57 16.57
CA GLY A 25 -22.14 24.98 17.66
C GLY A 25 -22.93 25.34 18.93
N GLU A 26 -22.15 25.49 20.00
CA GLU A 26 -22.49 26.05 21.33
C GLU A 26 -23.00 25.06 22.40
N GLY A 27 -22.09 24.70 23.31
CA GLY A 27 -22.39 24.53 24.74
C GLY A 27 -22.56 23.11 25.31
N SER A 28 -21.57 22.71 26.12
CA SER A 28 -21.65 21.80 27.28
C SER A 28 -21.79 20.27 27.07
N ASP A 29 -20.71 19.58 27.43
CA ASP A 29 -20.56 18.20 27.97
C ASP A 29 -21.53 17.09 27.51
N VAL A 30 -21.09 16.32 26.49
CA VAL A 30 -21.15 14.85 26.46
C VAL A 30 -20.19 14.32 25.39
N ALA A 31 -19.40 13.31 25.75
CA ALA A 31 -18.26 12.79 24.99
C ALA A 31 -18.58 12.31 23.55
N PRO A 32 -17.76 12.65 22.54
CA PRO A 32 -17.91 12.13 21.20
C PRO A 32 -17.21 10.77 21.08
N LEU A 33 -18.01 9.69 21.01
CA LEU A 33 -17.56 8.44 20.43
C LEU A 33 -17.52 8.64 18.91
N PHE A 34 -16.34 8.89 18.36
CA PHE A 34 -15.83 8.55 17.02
C PHE A 34 -14.61 9.45 16.77
N SER A 35 -13.45 8.96 17.21
CA SER A 35 -12.15 9.61 17.03
C SER A 35 -11.82 9.70 15.55
N ARG A 36 -11.93 10.91 15.01
CA ARG A 36 -11.41 11.30 13.70
C ARG A 36 -9.93 11.59 13.89
N SER A 37 -9.09 10.57 13.74
CA SER A 37 -7.63 10.74 13.86
C SER A 37 -7.10 11.60 12.71
N GLU A 38 -6.80 12.87 13.03
CA GLU A 38 -5.73 13.62 12.39
C GLU A 38 -4.41 13.19 13.06
N SER A 39 -3.63 12.33 12.41
CA SER A 39 -2.30 11.96 12.90
C SER A 39 -1.22 12.84 12.27
N LYS A 40 -1.00 14.00 12.91
CA LYS A 40 0.35 14.54 13.08
C LYS A 40 0.87 13.95 14.40
N GLY A 41 1.92 13.12 14.32
CA GLY A 41 2.83 12.78 15.42
C GLY A 41 2.26 12.06 16.65
N GLY A 42 2.54 10.74 16.73
CA GLY A 42 2.77 9.99 17.98
C GLY A 42 1.62 9.84 18.98
N SER A 43 1.09 8.62 19.14
CA SER A 43 1.03 7.93 20.44
C SER A 43 0.46 6.51 20.29
N GLU A 44 1.07 5.60 21.01
CA GLU A 44 0.78 4.19 21.13
C GLU A 44 -0.55 3.97 21.88
N THR A 45 -1.45 3.15 21.32
CA THR A 45 -2.42 2.38 22.11
C THR A 45 -2.56 0.99 21.51
N SER A 46 -2.27 0.02 22.36
CA SER A 46 -1.81 -1.32 22.01
C SER A 46 -2.96 -2.26 21.62
N SER A 47 -2.96 -2.70 20.37
CA SER A 47 -3.21 -4.10 20.05
C SER A 47 -1.91 -4.65 19.46
N ASN A 48 -1.31 -5.61 20.15
CA ASN A 48 0.08 -6.01 19.95
C ASN A 48 0.28 -6.91 18.72
N SER A 49 -0.20 -6.48 17.55
CA SER A 49 0.28 -6.93 16.25
C SER A 49 1.00 -5.74 15.61
N ALA A 50 2.24 -5.50 16.03
CA ALA A 50 3.02 -4.42 15.45
C ALA A 50 3.24 -4.72 13.95
N VAL A 51 2.53 -3.98 13.09
CA VAL A 51 2.65 -4.07 11.63
C VAL A 51 3.96 -3.37 11.25
N PRO A 52 4.74 -3.86 10.27
CA PRO A 52 5.94 -3.17 9.79
C PRO A 52 5.66 -1.72 9.38
N ALA A 53 6.69 -0.88 9.42
CA ALA A 53 6.61 0.48 8.87
C ALA A 53 6.50 0.39 7.34
N VAL A 54 5.46 1.01 6.78
CA VAL A 54 5.14 0.96 5.34
C VAL A 54 5.23 2.36 4.73
N THR A 55 5.95 2.47 3.62
CA THR A 55 6.03 3.66 2.78
C THR A 55 5.56 3.33 1.37
N PHE A 56 5.03 4.31 0.64
CA PHE A 56 4.54 4.12 -0.73
C PHE A 56 5.31 4.96 -1.74
N SER A 57 5.78 4.29 -2.79
CA SER A 57 6.42 4.90 -3.94
C SER A 57 5.61 4.58 -5.20
N PHE A 58 5.17 5.64 -5.90
CA PHE A 58 4.33 5.52 -7.09
C PHE A 58 5.17 5.71 -8.33
N VAL A 59 5.35 4.62 -9.09
CA VAL A 59 6.03 4.65 -10.39
C VAL A 59 4.95 4.70 -11.46
N THR A 60 4.37 5.87 -11.67
CA THR A 60 3.35 6.09 -12.70
C THR A 60 3.82 7.15 -13.69
N ASP A 61 3.31 7.10 -14.91
CA ASP A 61 3.57 8.14 -15.91
C ASP A 61 2.83 9.44 -15.55
N GLU A 62 1.71 9.33 -14.82
CA GLU A 62 0.95 10.46 -14.32
C GLU A 62 1.50 10.98 -12.99
N LYS A 63 1.66 12.31 -12.88
CA LYS A 63 1.95 12.97 -11.62
C LYS A 63 0.68 13.00 -10.75
N MET A 64 0.71 12.28 -9.65
CA MET A 64 -0.37 12.31 -8.65
C MET A 64 -0.15 13.47 -7.66
N ASN A 65 -1.20 14.24 -7.41
CA ASN A 65 -1.20 15.20 -6.31
C ASN A 65 -1.26 14.49 -4.94
N VAL A 66 -0.99 15.23 -3.87
CA VAL A 66 -0.91 14.68 -2.50
C VAL A 66 -2.22 13.99 -2.10
N THR A 67 -3.37 14.57 -2.45
CA THR A 67 -4.69 14.02 -2.11
C THR A 67 -4.98 12.72 -2.84
N GLN A 68 -4.68 12.65 -4.14
CA GLN A 68 -4.81 11.44 -4.96
C GLN A 68 -3.89 10.34 -4.45
N ARG A 69 -2.66 10.71 -4.08
CA ARG A 69 -1.68 9.79 -3.51
C ARG A 69 -2.21 9.18 -2.21
N ARG A 70 -2.60 10.02 -1.25
CA ARG A 70 -3.17 9.59 0.03
C ARG A 70 -4.41 8.72 -0.15
N ARG A 71 -5.28 9.06 -1.12
CA ARG A 71 -6.47 8.24 -1.42
C ARG A 71 -6.08 6.85 -1.93
N ALA A 72 -5.09 6.76 -2.83
CA ALA A 72 -4.62 5.49 -3.35
C ALA A 72 -3.96 4.64 -2.26
N GLU A 73 -3.12 5.25 -1.40
CA GLU A 73 -2.51 4.56 -0.25
C GLU A 73 -3.58 3.95 0.67
N ASN A 74 -4.61 4.73 1.02
CA ASN A 74 -5.72 4.25 1.84
C ASN A 74 -6.54 3.15 1.18
N GLN A 75 -6.60 3.12 -0.16
CA GLN A 75 -7.25 2.04 -0.90
C GLN A 75 -6.39 0.78 -0.94
N ILE A 76 -5.07 0.90 -1.08
CA ILE A 76 -4.15 -0.23 -1.20
C ILE A 76 -3.87 -0.88 0.16
N MET A 77 -3.77 -0.08 1.24
CA MET A 77 -3.38 -0.57 2.56
C MET A 77 -4.22 -1.76 3.07
N PRO A 78 -5.57 -1.77 2.97
CA PRO A 78 -6.38 -2.92 3.36
C PRO A 78 -6.05 -4.21 2.60
N HIS A 79 -5.68 -4.12 1.31
CA HIS A 79 -5.28 -5.27 0.51
C HIS A 79 -3.93 -5.84 0.97
N LEU A 80 -3.04 -4.99 1.48
CA LEU A 80 -1.72 -5.40 1.96
C LEU A 80 -1.75 -5.91 3.40
N GLY A 81 -2.74 -5.51 4.21
CA GLY A 81 -2.87 -5.85 5.63
C GLY A 81 -2.53 -7.31 5.97
N PRO A 82 -3.16 -8.32 5.33
CA PRO A 82 -2.87 -9.73 5.62
C PRO A 82 -1.44 -10.17 5.29
N THR A 83 -0.78 -9.50 4.34
CA THR A 83 0.62 -9.79 4.00
C THR A 83 1.56 -9.12 4.99
N LEU A 84 1.28 -7.87 5.35
CA LEU A 84 2.08 -7.09 6.30
C LEU A 84 2.01 -7.67 7.72
N GLN A 85 0.86 -8.17 8.15
CA GLN A 85 0.69 -8.85 9.45
C GLN A 85 1.57 -10.10 9.61
N ARG A 86 2.00 -10.71 8.49
CA ARG A 86 2.92 -11.86 8.51
C ARG A 86 4.39 -11.46 8.60
N LEU A 87 4.70 -10.18 8.47
CA LEU A 87 6.06 -9.65 8.58
C LEU A 87 6.33 -9.16 10.01
N SER A 88 7.61 -9.19 10.40
CA SER A 88 8.02 -8.61 11.69
C SER A 88 7.93 -7.09 11.64
N ASN A 89 7.53 -6.48 12.76
CA ASN A 89 7.56 -5.03 12.98
C ASN A 89 8.93 -4.36 12.80
N LYS A 90 10.02 -5.13 12.88
CA LYS A 90 11.38 -4.63 12.65
C LYS A 90 11.71 -4.41 11.17
N VAL A 91 10.90 -4.96 10.27
CA VAL A 91 11.10 -4.84 8.83
C VAL A 91 10.50 -3.53 8.35
N ARG A 92 11.24 -2.82 7.51
CA ARG A 92 10.72 -1.68 6.75
C ARG A 92 10.24 -2.18 5.40
N VAL A 93 9.02 -1.82 5.02
CA VAL A 93 8.41 -2.24 3.76
C VAL A 93 8.21 -1.02 2.87
N GLU A 94 8.76 -1.08 1.67
CA GLU A 94 8.52 -0.08 0.63
C GLU A 94 7.55 -0.67 -0.40
N VAL A 95 6.39 -0.06 -0.56
CA VAL A 95 5.38 -0.47 -1.52
C VAL A 95 5.60 0.29 -2.82
N LEU A 96 6.07 -0.42 -3.85
CA LEU A 96 6.21 0.11 -5.19
C LEU A 96 4.92 -0.11 -5.98
N VAL A 97 4.16 0.97 -6.16
CA VAL A 97 2.89 0.97 -6.86
C VAL A 97 3.12 1.20 -8.35
N VAL A 98 2.75 0.21 -9.17
CA VAL A 98 2.98 0.17 -10.61
C VAL A 98 1.70 -0.07 -11.40
N ASN A 99 1.68 0.33 -12.67
CA ASN A 99 0.56 0.19 -13.59
C ASN A 99 0.83 -0.88 -14.66
N VAL A 100 1.04 -2.12 -14.23
CA VAL A 100 1.31 -3.28 -15.09
C VAL A 100 0.43 -4.46 -14.71
N GLU A 101 0.19 -5.37 -15.65
CA GLU A 101 -0.60 -6.58 -15.44
C GLU A 101 0.09 -7.57 -14.48
N ALA A 102 -0.70 -8.43 -13.84
CA ALA A 102 -0.24 -9.45 -12.90
C ALA A 102 0.79 -10.41 -13.51
N ALA A 103 0.72 -10.68 -14.82
CA ALA A 103 1.71 -11.49 -15.52
C ALA A 103 3.12 -10.88 -15.47
N ILE A 104 3.21 -9.54 -15.58
CA ILE A 104 4.46 -8.79 -15.48
C ILE A 104 4.94 -8.80 -14.02
N ILE A 105 4.06 -8.57 -13.05
CA ILE A 105 4.41 -8.66 -11.62
C ILE A 105 5.04 -10.02 -11.27
N LYS A 106 4.42 -11.12 -11.75
CA LYS A 106 4.96 -12.47 -11.56
C LYS A 106 6.31 -12.65 -12.24
N THR A 107 6.49 -12.09 -13.44
CA THR A 107 7.78 -12.15 -14.16
C THR A 107 8.88 -11.40 -13.40
N LEU A 108 8.60 -10.17 -12.95
CA LEU A 108 9.50 -9.37 -12.12
C LEU A 108 9.89 -10.15 -10.86
N ALA A 109 8.91 -10.65 -10.12
CA ALA A 109 9.17 -11.37 -8.87
C ALA A 109 9.92 -12.70 -9.02
N SER A 110 9.95 -13.29 -10.21
CA SER A 110 10.60 -14.59 -10.45
C SER A 110 11.99 -14.49 -11.08
N HIS A 111 12.24 -13.44 -11.85
CA HIS A 111 13.49 -13.30 -12.61
C HIS A 111 14.44 -12.27 -12.04
N LEU A 112 13.94 -11.32 -11.24
CA LEU A 112 14.73 -10.17 -10.82
C LEU A 112 15.65 -10.54 -9.65
N GLU A 113 16.95 -10.32 -9.82
CA GLU A 113 17.97 -10.79 -8.88
C GLU A 113 18.48 -9.64 -8.00
N LEU A 114 17.83 -9.44 -6.84
CA LEU A 114 18.07 -8.29 -5.96
C LEU A 114 19.39 -8.32 -5.19
N ASN A 115 19.82 -9.50 -4.75
CA ASN A 115 20.94 -9.65 -3.81
C ASN A 115 22.29 -9.94 -4.50
N GLN A 116 22.38 -9.69 -5.81
CA GLN A 116 23.56 -9.96 -6.62
C GLN A 116 24.24 -8.68 -7.08
N ASP A 117 25.42 -8.82 -7.71
CA ASP A 117 26.13 -7.70 -8.33
C ASP A 117 25.25 -6.93 -9.31
N THR A 118 25.51 -5.62 -9.42
CA THR A 118 24.82 -4.71 -10.35
C THR A 118 24.78 -5.25 -11.79
N THR A 119 25.82 -5.97 -12.22
CA THR A 119 25.90 -6.55 -13.57
C THR A 119 24.91 -7.70 -13.74
N VAL A 120 24.73 -8.54 -12.72
CA VAL A 120 23.78 -9.64 -12.71
C VAL A 120 22.35 -9.12 -12.66
N PHE A 121 22.09 -8.12 -11.80
CA PHE A 121 20.82 -7.41 -11.77
C PHE A 121 20.45 -6.89 -13.16
N LYS A 122 21.36 -6.18 -13.84
CA LYS A 122 21.11 -5.65 -15.20
C LYS A 122 20.82 -6.75 -16.23
N LYS A 123 21.47 -7.91 -16.14
CA LYS A 123 21.17 -9.07 -17.01
C LYS A 123 19.76 -9.63 -16.75
N SER A 124 19.37 -9.72 -15.48
CA SER A 124 18.04 -10.16 -15.09
C SER A 124 16.95 -9.22 -15.62
N VAL A 125 17.18 -7.91 -15.55
CA VAL A 125 16.31 -6.88 -16.14
C VAL A 125 16.22 -7.02 -17.66
N GLY A 126 17.35 -7.29 -18.33
CA GLY A 126 17.37 -7.58 -19.77
C GLY A 126 16.45 -8.73 -20.15
N THR A 127 16.51 -9.83 -19.40
CA THR A 127 15.65 -11.02 -19.60
C THR A 127 14.17 -10.70 -19.43
N ILE A 128 13.82 -9.84 -18.45
CA ILE A 128 12.44 -9.42 -18.20
C ILE A 128 11.94 -8.53 -19.35
N ILE A 129 12.77 -7.62 -19.83
CA ILE A 129 12.44 -6.73 -20.96
C ILE A 129 12.24 -7.52 -22.25
N GLU A 130 13.06 -8.53 -22.51
CA GLU A 130 12.92 -9.41 -23.68
C GLU A 130 11.58 -10.17 -23.69
N ARG A 131 11.08 -10.56 -22.50
CA ARG A 131 9.76 -11.19 -22.35
C ARG A 131 8.60 -10.18 -22.51
N HIS A 132 8.83 -8.90 -22.21
CA HIS A 132 7.82 -7.84 -22.21
C HIS A 132 8.26 -6.60 -22.99
N PRO A 133 8.54 -6.71 -24.30
CA PRO A 133 9.17 -5.64 -25.07
C PRO A 133 8.30 -4.38 -25.17
N ARG A 134 6.97 -4.55 -25.15
CA ARG A 134 6.00 -3.44 -25.18
C ARG A 134 6.12 -2.49 -23.99
N ASN A 135 6.57 -3.00 -22.83
CA ASN A 135 6.66 -2.23 -21.60
C ASN A 135 8.11 -1.85 -21.25
N LYS A 136 9.08 -2.05 -22.18
CA LYS A 136 10.52 -1.85 -21.95
C LYS A 136 10.85 -0.58 -21.15
N LYS A 137 10.43 0.59 -21.64
CA LYS A 137 10.76 1.89 -21.01
C LYS A 137 10.24 1.99 -19.58
N TYR A 138 9.01 1.53 -19.36
CA TYR A 138 8.38 1.56 -18.05
C TYR A 138 9.02 0.56 -17.09
N LEU A 139 9.28 -0.67 -17.55
CA LEU A 139 9.93 -1.70 -16.75
C LEU A 139 11.37 -1.33 -16.38
N SER A 140 12.11 -0.70 -17.28
CA SER A 140 13.44 -0.15 -16.96
C SER A 140 13.35 0.82 -15.78
N LYS A 141 12.43 1.78 -15.80
CA LYS A 141 12.23 2.73 -14.69
C LYS A 141 11.84 2.02 -13.39
N VAL A 142 10.92 1.06 -13.44
CA VAL A 142 10.54 0.26 -12.26
C VAL A 142 11.75 -0.49 -11.69
N CYS A 143 12.58 -1.10 -12.55
CA CYS A 143 13.77 -1.82 -12.11
C CYS A 143 14.84 -0.89 -11.56
N GLU A 144 15.03 0.31 -12.11
CA GLU A 144 15.92 1.33 -11.57
C GLU A 144 15.52 1.73 -10.15
N GLU A 145 14.23 2.02 -9.92
CA GLU A 145 13.70 2.35 -8.58
C GLU A 145 13.91 1.20 -7.58
N ILE A 146 13.69 -0.05 -8.02
CA ILE A 146 13.97 -1.23 -7.19
C ILE A 146 15.45 -1.32 -6.86
N GLN A 147 16.33 -1.11 -7.84
CA GLN A 147 17.77 -1.15 -7.64
C GLN A 147 18.23 -0.08 -6.64
N ASP A 148 17.67 1.12 -6.74
CA ASP A 148 17.98 2.22 -5.82
C ASP A 148 17.54 1.91 -4.39
N LEU A 149 16.37 1.29 -4.22
CA LEU A 149 15.88 0.83 -2.90
C LEU A 149 16.78 -0.24 -2.29
N VAL A 150 17.20 -1.23 -3.08
CA VAL A 150 18.05 -2.33 -2.60
C VAL A 150 19.50 -1.90 -2.39
N SER A 151 19.96 -0.86 -3.08
CA SER A 151 21.31 -0.30 -2.91
C SER A 151 21.46 0.60 -1.67
N GLN A 152 20.38 0.84 -0.92
CA GLN A 152 20.44 1.63 0.31
C GLN A 152 21.25 0.92 1.40
N LYS A 153 21.86 1.70 2.30
CA LYS A 153 22.63 1.16 3.46
C LYS A 153 21.83 0.16 4.31
N LEU A 154 20.51 0.35 4.37
CA LEU A 154 19.57 -0.53 5.07
C LEU A 154 18.39 -0.78 4.12
N PRO A 155 18.47 -1.76 3.21
CA PRO A 155 17.46 -1.96 2.19
C PRO A 155 16.10 -2.33 2.82
N PRO A 156 14.99 -1.70 2.42
CA PRO A 156 13.66 -2.14 2.82
C PRO A 156 13.28 -3.41 2.06
N SER A 157 12.32 -4.17 2.60
CA SER A 157 11.64 -5.22 1.81
C SER A 157 10.74 -4.55 0.79
N VAL A 158 10.95 -4.84 -0.49
CA VAL A 158 10.19 -4.22 -1.58
C VAL A 158 8.93 -5.03 -1.85
N LEU A 159 7.77 -4.39 -1.76
CA LEU A 159 6.48 -4.98 -2.11
C LEU A 159 5.97 -4.33 -3.39
N LEU A 160 5.90 -5.12 -4.46
CA LEU A 160 5.49 -4.65 -5.78
C LEU A 160 3.98 -4.84 -5.93
N TYR A 161 3.25 -3.74 -6.17
CA TYR A 161 1.79 -3.72 -6.26
C TYR A 161 1.31 -3.26 -7.64
N SER A 162 0.50 -4.08 -8.31
CA SER A 162 -0.20 -3.73 -9.54
C SER A 162 -1.52 -3.03 -9.24
N ARG A 163 -1.68 -1.82 -9.77
CA ARG A 163 -2.97 -1.10 -9.77
C ARG A 163 -3.98 -1.67 -10.76
N VAL A 164 -3.53 -2.40 -11.79
CA VAL A 164 -4.39 -2.93 -12.84
C VAL A 164 -5.24 -4.07 -12.28
N ASP A 165 -4.59 -5.02 -11.60
CA ASP A 165 -5.24 -6.25 -11.13
C ASP A 165 -5.39 -6.31 -9.61
N ASN A 166 -4.96 -5.28 -8.88
CA ASN A 166 -4.87 -5.27 -7.41
C ASN A 166 -4.11 -6.48 -6.86
N THR A 167 -3.02 -6.86 -7.55
CA THR A 167 -2.15 -7.98 -7.16
C THR A 167 -0.82 -7.48 -6.64
N HIS A 168 -0.21 -8.24 -5.73
CA HIS A 168 1.10 -7.89 -5.18
C HIS A 168 2.02 -9.08 -5.00
N LYS A 169 3.33 -8.77 -4.99
CA LYS A 169 4.39 -9.72 -4.65
C LYS A 169 5.43 -9.03 -3.77
N LEU A 170 5.84 -9.72 -2.72
CA LEU A 170 7.01 -9.34 -1.94
C LEU A 170 8.26 -9.81 -2.69
N LEU A 171 9.21 -8.92 -2.87
CA LEU A 171 10.53 -9.24 -3.39
C LEU A 171 11.48 -9.37 -2.20
N LEU A 172 12.23 -10.48 -2.16
CA LEU A 172 13.16 -10.84 -1.10
C LEU A 172 14.50 -11.24 -1.70
#